data_AF-A0A3C0AT08-F1
#
_entry.id   AF-A0A3C0AT08-F1
#
_cell.length_a   1.000
_cell.length_b   1.000
_cell.length_c   1.000
_cell.angle_alpha   90.00
_cell.angle_beta   90.00
_cell.angle_gamma   90.00
#
_symmetry.space_group_name_H-M   'P 1'
#
loop_
_entity.id
_entity.type
_entity.pdbx_description
1 polymer ?
#
loop_
_entity_poly.entity_id
_entity_poly.type
_entity_poly.pdbx_seq_one_letter_code
_entity_poly.pdbx_strand_id
1 'polypeptide(L)' 'MQSRQFQLTGYPEGLPTLDHFELVETELKSPGENEFLVQNEWLSVDPYMRGRMREGESYVKPFQIGEPME' A
#
# COMPACT_ATOMS: atom_id res chain seq x y z
N MET A 1 -15.55 -3.27 -10.07
CA MET A 1 -14.48 -4.07 -10.73
C MET A 1 -13.60 -4.64 -9.63
N GLN A 2 -13.24 -5.92 -9.65
CA GLN A 2 -12.35 -6.49 -8.63
C GLN A 2 -10.91 -6.01 -8.84
N SER A 3 -10.27 -5.56 -7.76
CA SER A 3 -8.85 -5.22 -7.70
C SER A 3 -8.20 -5.91 -6.50
N ARG A 4 -6.87 -5.98 -6.50
CA ARG A 4 -6.06 -6.52 -5.41
C ARG A 4 -5.14 -5.44 -4.89
N GLN A 5 -5.00 -5.34 -3.58
CA GLN A 5 -4.13 -4.36 -2.92
C GLN A 5 -3.30 -5.02 -1.83
N PHE A 6 -2.04 -4.61 -1.72
CA PHE A 6 -1.22 -4.95 -0.56
C PHE A 6 -1.50 -3.95 0.56
N GLN A 7 -1.67 -4.47 1.77
CA GLN A 7 -1.84 -3.69 2.99
C GLN A 7 -0.79 -4.10 4.02
N LEU A 8 -0.43 -3.19 4.90
CA LEU A 8 0.35 -3.54 6.09
C LEU A 8 -0.59 -4.07 7.19
N THR A 9 -0.23 -5.19 7.78
CA THR A 9 -0.90 -5.75 8.97
C THR A 9 -0.28 -5.23 10.27
N GLY A 10 0.94 -4.70 10.20
CA GLY A 10 1.70 -4.16 11.32
C GLY A 10 3.01 -3.53 10.86
N TYR A 11 3.68 -2.80 11.75
CA TYR A 11 4.98 -2.23 11.45
C TYR A 11 6.12 -3.17 11.85
N PRO A 12 7.08 -3.45 10.95
CA PRO A 12 8.18 -4.33 11.24
C PRO A 12 9.21 -3.72 12.20
N GLU A 13 9.51 -4.47 13.25
CA GLU A 13 10.73 -4.31 14.04
C GLU A 13 11.88 -5.03 13.32
N GLY A 14 12.78 -4.25 12.70
CA GLY A 14 13.85 -4.80 11.87
C GLY A 14 13.46 -4.95 10.39
N LEU A 15 13.67 -6.14 9.81
CA LEU A 15 13.34 -6.40 8.41
C LEU A 15 11.87 -6.80 8.26
N PRO A 16 11.16 -6.33 7.23
CA PRO A 16 9.83 -6.83 6.91
C PRO A 16 9.85 -8.33 6.61
N THR A 17 8.86 -9.03 7.15
CA THR A 17 8.57 -10.43 6.85
C THR A 17 7.18 -10.55 6.21
N LEU A 18 6.86 -11.72 5.65
CA LEU A 18 5.63 -11.91 4.87
C LEU A 18 4.34 -11.67 5.68
N ASP A 19 4.38 -11.91 6.98
CA ASP A 19 3.30 -11.65 7.94
C ASP A 19 2.93 -10.17 8.08
N HIS A 20 3.82 -9.24 7.70
CA HIS A 20 3.55 -7.80 7.71
C HIS A 20 2.67 -7.35 6.54
N PHE A 21 2.41 -8.23 5.58
CA PHE A 21 1.67 -7.92 4.37
C PHE A 21 0.48 -8.84 4.20
N GLU A 22 -0.62 -8.27 3.72
CA GLU A 22 -1.75 -9.04 3.25
C GLU A 22 -2.18 -8.57 1.86
N LEU A 23 -2.60 -9.53 1.04
CA LEU A 23 -3.17 -9.26 -0.28
C LEU A 23 -4.69 -9.31 -0.14
N VAL A 24 -5.34 -8.17 -0.31
CA VAL A 24 -6.79 -8.01 -0.13
C VAL A 24 -7.46 -7.77 -1.47
N GLU A 25 -8.54 -8.50 -1.74
CA GLU A 25 -9.44 -8.22 -2.86
C GLU A 25 -10.47 -7.17 -2.48
N THR A 26 -10.70 -6.19 -3.36
CA THR A 26 -11.65 -5.10 -3.15
C THR A 26 -12.44 -4.80 -4.41
N GLU A 27 -13.67 -4.30 -4.23
CA GLU A 27 -14.48 -3.80 -5.33
C GLU A 27 -14.20 -2.31 -5.56
N LEU A 28 -13.63 -2.00 -6.72
CA LEU A 28 -13.46 -0.62 -7.17
C LEU A 28 -14.75 -0.10 -7.80
N LYS A 29 -15.12 1.12 -7.40
CA LYS A 29 -16.15 1.93 -8.04
C LYS A 29 -15.69 2.36 -9.43
N SER A 30 -16.64 2.59 -10.33
CA SER A 30 -16.35 3.26 -11.60
C SER A 30 -15.78 4.65 -11.34
N PRO A 31 -14.80 5.12 -12.15
CA PRO A 31 -14.23 6.45 -11.99
C PRO A 31 -15.32 7.52 -12.16
N GLY A 32 -15.25 8.55 -11.31
CA GLY A 32 -16.12 9.72 -11.37
C GLY A 32 -15.70 10.73 -12.44
N GLU A 33 -16.29 11.93 -12.36
CA GLU A 33 -15.91 13.04 -13.24
C GLU A 33 -14.46 13.46 -12.97
N ASN A 34 -13.66 13.57 -14.04
CA ASN A 34 -12.21 13.87 -14.00
C ASN A 34 -11.33 12.80 -13.34
N GLU A 35 -11.81 11.55 -13.23
CA GLU A 35 -11.02 10.41 -12.80
C GLU A 35 -10.79 9.44 -13.97
N PHE A 36 -9.73 8.64 -13.87
CA PHE A 36 -9.49 7.51 -14.77
C PHE A 36 -9.01 6.31 -13.95
N LEU A 37 -9.29 5.11 -14.48
CA LEU A 37 -8.88 3.85 -13.86
C LEU A 37 -7.63 3.33 -14.55
N VAL A 38 -6.62 2.98 -13.76
CA VAL A 38 -5.35 2.41 -14.24
C VAL A 38 -5.28 0.94 -13.84
N GLN A 39 -4.92 0.09 -14.81
CA GLN A 39 -4.49 -1.27 -14.54
C GLN A 39 -2.96 -1.26 -14.36
N ASN A 40 -2.50 -1.45 -13.12
CA ASN A 40 -1.07 -1.48 -12.83
C ASN A 40 -0.45 -2.76 -13.39
N GLU A 41 0.47 -2.63 -14.35
CA GLU A 41 1.24 -3.74 -14.91
C GLU A 41 2.53 -4.01 -14.13
N TRP A 42 3.09 -2.96 -13.53
CA TRP A 42 4.34 -3.01 -12.75
C TRP A 42 4.24 -2.14 -11.51
N LEU A 43 4.93 -2.56 -10.45
CA LEU A 43 5.06 -1.80 -9.21
C LEU A 43 6.55 -1.65 -8.88
N SER A 44 7.00 -0.42 -8.64
CA SER A 44 8.35 -0.18 -8.14
C SER A 44 8.44 -0.60 -6.68
N VAL A 45 9.54 -1.21 -6.27
CA VAL A 45 9.81 -1.55 -4.87
C VAL A 45 11.15 -0.92 -4.51
N ASP A 46 11.10 0.10 -3.65
CA ASP A 46 12.23 0.99 -3.41
C ASP A 46 12.60 1.05 -1.91
N PRO A 47 13.88 1.28 -1.58
CA PRO A 47 14.34 1.36 -0.19
C PRO A 47 13.58 2.39 0.68
N TYR A 48 13.07 3.48 0.09
CA TYR A 48 12.33 4.50 0.84
C TYR A 48 11.04 3.96 1.47
N MET A 49 10.44 2.90 0.89
CA MET A 49 9.23 2.27 1.40
C MET A 49 9.43 1.77 2.83
N ARG A 50 10.63 1.29 3.17
CA ARG A 50 10.95 0.86 4.55
C ARG A 50 10.79 1.99 5.55
N GLY A 51 11.11 3.22 5.17
CA GLY A 51 10.95 4.41 6.01
C GLY A 51 9.49 4.76 6.29
N ARG A 52 8.57 4.33 5.43
CA ARG A 52 7.12 4.49 5.57
C ARG A 52 6.44 3.34 6.32
N MET A 53 7.15 2.25 6.62
CA MET A 53 6.68 1.11 7.42
C MET A 53 7.02 1.29 8.92
N ARG A 54 6.74 2.47 9.48
CA ARG A 54 6.91 2.80 10.89
C ARG A 54 6.14 4.06 11.24
N GLU A 55 5.81 4.22 12.52
CA GLU A 55 5.33 5.51 13.04
C GLU A 55 6.47 6.52 13.17
N GLY A 56 6.14 7.81 13.03
CA GLY A 56 7.05 8.92 13.30
C GLY A 56 7.15 9.95 12.19
N GLU A 57 7.94 10.99 12.44
CA GLU A 57 8.18 12.05 11.46
C GLU A 57 8.99 11.52 10.26
N SER A 58 8.40 11.69 9.09
CA SER A 58 9.02 11.38 7.80
C SER A 58 8.58 12.45 6.81
N TYR A 59 9.44 12.76 5.84
CA TYR A 59 9.09 13.65 4.74
C TYR A 59 7.89 13.13 3.93
N VAL A 60 7.72 11.81 3.86
CA VAL A 60 6.57 11.14 3.26
C VAL A 60 5.78 10.42 4.35
N LYS A 61 4.45 10.56 4.33
CA LYS A 61 3.56 9.94 5.31
C LYS A 61 3.78 8.42 5.41
N PRO A 62 3.74 7.84 6.61
CA PRO A 62 3.72 6.39 6.79
C PRO A 62 2.56 5.73 6.04
N PHE A 63 2.77 4.49 5.61
CA PHE A 63 1.69 3.63 5.16
C PHE A 63 0.75 3.35 6.34
N GLN A 64 -0.56 3.48 6.13
CA GLN A 64 -1.54 3.18 7.16
C GLN A 64 -1.75 1.66 7.25
N ILE A 65 -1.86 1.14 8.47
CA ILE A 65 -2.18 -0.27 8.70
C ILE A 65 -3.63 -0.54 8.25
N GLY A 66 -3.85 -1.62 7.52
CA GLY A 66 -5.17 -1.99 7.00
C GLY A 66 -5.67 -1.14 5.81
N GLU A 67 -4.77 -0.37 5.19
CA GLU A 67 -5.08 0.45 4.00
C GLU A 67 -4.16 0.04 2.83
N PRO A 68 -4.58 0.33 1.58
CA PRO A 68 -3.71 0.12 0.42
C PRO A 68 -2.38 0.86 0.60
N MET A 69 -1.27 0.20 0.25
CA MET A 69 0.04 0.85 0.19
C MET A 69 0.11 1.83 -1.01
N GLU A 70 0.03 3.14 -0.73
CA GLU A 70 0.05 4.25 -1.71
C GLU A 70 1.42 4.84 -2.03
#